data_AF-A0A7Y4TLL1-F1
#
_entry.id   AF-A0A7Y4TLL1-F1
#
_cell.length_a   1.000
_cell.length_b   1.000
_cell.length_c   1.000
_cell.angle_alpha   90.00
_cell.angle_beta   90.00
_cell.angle_gamma   90.00
#
_symmetry.space_group_name_H-M   'P 1'
#
loop_
_entity.id
_entity.type
_entity.pdbx_description
1 polymer ?
#
loop_
_entity_poly.entity_id
_entity_poly.type
_entity_poly.pdbx_seq_one_letter_code
_entity_poly.pdbx_strand_id
1 'polypeptide(L)'
;MGDKQVSMESDEGRMRQFTRAVLNDLQALEKMLAVGQFEDGVLRIGAEQEMFLVDSSMHPAPIVLQILEKAADVRLTTEIGRFNIEANLTPLDFSGNCLSAWKMN
;
A
#
# COMPACT_ATOMS: atom_id res chain seq x y z
N MET A 1 -1.62 -4.33 -0.80
CA MET A 1 -0.89 -3.32 -1.58
C MET A 1 -0.58 -3.88 -2.96
N GLY A 2 -0.66 -3.08 -4.02
CA GLY A 2 -0.63 -3.55 -5.41
C GLY A 2 0.70 -4.20 -5.82
N ASP A 3 0.62 -5.14 -6.77
CA ASP A 3 1.80 -5.77 -7.36
C ASP A 3 2.55 -4.78 -8.26
N LYS A 4 3.84 -4.57 -8.01
CA LYS A 4 4.71 -3.64 -8.75
C LYS A 4 5.47 -4.31 -9.90
N GLN A 5 5.03 -5.49 -10.36
CA GLN A 5 5.57 -6.13 -11.55
C GLN A 5 5.15 -5.40 -12.83
N VAL A 6 6.13 -4.86 -13.57
CA VAL A 6 5.91 -4.22 -14.88
C VAL A 6 6.36 -5.17 -15.98
N SER A 7 5.45 -5.61 -16.83
CA SER A 7 5.79 -6.32 -18.08
C SER A 7 5.89 -5.34 -19.24
N MET A 8 6.98 -5.40 -20.01
CA MET A 8 7.23 -4.48 -21.14
C MET A 8 6.52 -4.88 -22.45
N GLU A 9 5.85 -6.03 -22.50
CA GLU A 9 5.17 -6.52 -23.71
C GLU A 9 3.72 -6.03 -23.79
N SER A 10 3.39 -5.31 -24.87
CA SER A 10 2.03 -4.85 -25.15
C SER A 10 1.27 -5.85 -26.02
N ASP A 11 0.52 -6.75 -25.39
CA ASP A 11 -0.45 -7.62 -26.06
C ASP A 11 -1.85 -6.98 -25.98
N GLU A 12 -2.42 -6.61 -27.14
CA GLU A 12 -3.76 -6.04 -27.20
C GLU A 12 -4.84 -6.98 -26.64
N GLY A 13 -4.68 -8.29 -26.80
CA GLY A 13 -5.58 -9.30 -26.25
C GLY A 13 -5.58 -9.26 -24.73
N ARG A 14 -4.38 -9.19 -24.13
CA ARG A 14 -4.19 -9.02 -22.69
C ARG A 14 -4.75 -7.70 -22.17
N MET A 15 -4.56 -6.61 -22.92
CA MET A 15 -5.13 -5.29 -22.59
C MET A 15 -6.66 -5.33 -22.57
N ARG A 16 -7.31 -5.94 -23.58
CA ARG A 16 -8.77 -6.10 -23.60
C ARG A 16 -9.29 -6.92 -22.42
N GLN A 17 -8.59 -8.01 -22.06
CA GLN A 17 -8.96 -8.83 -20.90
C GLN A 17 -8.83 -8.04 -19.59
N PHE A 18 -7.74 -7.28 -19.43
CA PHE A 18 -7.53 -6.41 -18.28
C PHE A 18 -8.65 -5.37 -18.16
N THR A 19 -8.96 -4.64 -19.23
CA THR A 19 -10.04 -3.64 -19.22
C THR A 19 -11.38 -4.27 -18.85
N ARG A 20 -11.68 -5.47 -19.36
CA ARG A 20 -12.91 -6.19 -18.98
C ARG A 20 -12.94 -6.56 -17.51
N ALA A 21 -11.82 -6.99 -16.92
CA ALA A 21 -11.74 -7.29 -15.50
C ALA A 21 -12.01 -6.04 -14.65
N VAL A 22 -11.38 -4.90 -14.99
CA VAL A 22 -11.62 -3.62 -14.30
C VAL A 22 -13.10 -3.21 -14.36
N LEU A 23 -13.75 -3.33 -15.51
CA LEU A 23 -15.18 -3.01 -15.65
C LEU A 23 -16.07 -3.95 -14.83
N ASN A 24 -15.73 -5.24 -14.75
CA ASN A 24 -16.45 -6.19 -13.92
C ASN A 24 -16.30 -5.85 -12.42
N ASP A 25 -15.09 -5.46 -11.98
CA ASP A 25 -14.84 -5.07 -10.59
C ASP A 25 -15.63 -3.81 -10.22
N LEU A 26 -15.74 -2.84 -11.13
CA LEU A 26 -16.58 -1.65 -10.94
C LEU A 26 -18.07 -2.01 -10.82
N GLN A 27 -18.58 -2.91 -11.66
CA GLN A 27 -19.96 -3.38 -11.55
C GLN A 27 -20.21 -4.18 -10.26
N ALA A 28 -19.22 -4.93 -9.79
CA ALA A 28 -19.31 -5.62 -8.50
C ALA A 28 -19.36 -4.61 -7.35
N LEU A 29 -18.48 -3.61 -7.35
CA LEU A 29 -18.47 -2.53 -6.37
C LEU A 29 -19.81 -1.78 -6.32
N GLU A 30 -20.38 -1.43 -7.47
CA GLU A 30 -21.69 -0.78 -7.57
C GLU A 30 -22.79 -1.62 -6.90
N LYS A 31 -22.82 -2.93 -7.15
CA LYS A 31 -23.78 -3.85 -6.52
C LYS A 31 -23.57 -3.93 -5.01
N MET A 32 -22.32 -4.06 -4.56
CA MET A 32 -21.97 -4.12 -3.14
C MET A 32 -22.45 -2.87 -2.40
N LEU A 33 -22.29 -1.69 -3.00
CA LEU A 33 -22.82 -0.43 -2.46
C LEU A 33 -24.34 -0.43 -2.40
N ALA A 34 -25.02 -0.82 -3.49
CA ALA A 34 -26.48 -0.82 -3.57
C ALA A 34 -27.16 -1.77 -2.56
N VAL A 35 -26.51 -2.89 -2.22
CA VAL A 35 -27.04 -3.88 -1.25
C VAL A 35 -26.43 -3.75 0.16
N GLY A 36 -25.67 -2.69 0.44
CA GLY A 36 -25.14 -2.43 1.78
C GLY A 36 -24.16 -3.49 2.28
N GLN A 37 -23.25 -3.96 1.43
CA GLN A 37 -22.26 -5.00 1.78
C GLN A 37 -21.00 -4.46 2.47
N PHE A 38 -20.94 -3.16 2.76
CA PHE A 38 -19.84 -2.52 3.49
C PHE A 38 -20.23 -2.26 4.94
N GLU A 39 -19.26 -2.40 5.86
CA GLU A 39 -19.41 -2.06 7.27
C GLU A 39 -19.62 -0.53 7.43
N ASP A 40 -20.65 -0.14 8.18
CA ASP A 40 -21.02 1.26 8.43
C ASP A 40 -20.89 1.67 9.92
N GLY A 41 -20.69 0.69 10.82
CA GLY A 41 -20.71 0.90 12.27
C GLY A 41 -19.36 1.21 12.93
N VAL A 42 -18.24 1.02 12.23
CA VAL A 42 -16.90 1.20 12.80
C VAL A 42 -16.05 2.09 11.90
N LEU A 43 -15.67 3.25 12.43
CA LEU A 43 -14.68 4.13 11.81
C LEU A 43 -13.28 3.68 12.22
N ARG A 44 -12.44 3.35 11.25
CA ARG A 44 -11.01 3.04 11.47
C ARG A 44 -10.14 4.07 10.77
N ILE A 45 -8.95 4.28 11.30
CA ILE A 45 -7.92 5.12 10.70
C ILE A 45 -6.66 4.28 10.45
N GLY A 46 -6.11 4.36 9.25
CA GLY A 46 -4.78 3.88 8.89
C GLY A 46 -3.87 5.05 8.53
N ALA A 47 -2.57 4.82 8.48
CA ALA A 47 -1.61 5.80 8.01
C ALA A 47 -0.45 5.11 7.28
N GLU A 48 0.00 5.75 6.22
CA GLU A 48 1.19 5.39 5.45
C GLU A 48 2.25 6.46 5.70
N GLN A 49 3.48 6.03 5.96
CA GLN A 49 4.62 6.93 6.12
C GLN A 49 5.73 6.55 5.14
N GLU A 50 5.96 7.41 4.16
CA GLU A 50 7.10 7.31 3.27
C GLU A 50 8.33 8.01 3.87
N MET A 51 9.49 7.40 3.70
CA MET A 51 10.76 7.88 4.24
C MET A 51 11.88 7.72 3.22
N PHE A 52 12.87 8.61 3.30
CA PHE A 52 14.07 8.59 2.48
C PHE A 52 15.25 8.07 3.30
N LEU A 53 15.91 7.05 2.80
CA LEU A 53 17.15 6.51 3.35
C LEU A 53 18.31 7.41 2.91
N VAL A 54 19.08 7.90 3.87
CA VAL A 54 20.25 8.75 3.61
C VAL A 54 21.49 8.24 4.32
N ASP A 55 22.66 8.49 3.75
CA ASP A 55 23.94 8.24 4.39
C ASP A 55 24.34 9.37 5.36
N SER A 56 25.50 9.24 6.02
CA SER A 56 26.01 10.25 6.97
C SER A 56 26.31 11.61 6.32
N SER A 57 26.40 11.65 4.99
CA SER A 57 26.63 12.86 4.20
C SER A 57 25.32 13.40 3.60
N MET A 58 24.16 12.87 4.01
CA MET A 58 22.82 13.22 3.54
C MET A 58 22.55 12.88 2.07
N HIS A 59 23.34 11.99 1.45
CA HIS A 59 23.05 11.48 0.11
C HIS A 59 22.06 10.31 0.17
N PRO A 60 21.25 10.08 -0.87
CA PRO A 60 20.35 8.93 -0.93
C PRO A 60 21.12 7.60 -0.81
N ALA A 61 20.68 6.74 0.12
CA ALA A 61 21.27 5.43 0.35
C ALA A 61 20.41 4.34 -0.31
N PRO A 62 20.84 3.73 -1.44
CA PRO A 62 20.03 2.80 -2.23
C PRO A 62 20.01 1.37 -1.65
N ILE A 63 19.71 1.27 -0.35
CA ILE A 63 19.82 0.04 0.46
C ILE A 63 18.47 -0.49 0.98
N VAL A 64 17.35 -0.10 0.37
CA VAL A 64 16.01 -0.46 0.88
C VAL A 64 15.80 -1.97 1.01
N LEU A 65 16.26 -2.77 0.05
CA LEU A 65 16.06 -4.22 0.06
C LEU A 65 16.77 -4.89 1.25
N GLN A 66 17.99 -4.45 1.57
CA GLN A 66 18.72 -4.96 2.74
C GLN A 66 18.04 -4.54 4.05
N ILE A 67 17.43 -3.35 4.10
CA ILE A 67 16.68 -2.90 5.27
C ILE A 67 15.41 -3.73 5.45
N LEU A 68 14.65 -3.97 4.39
CA LEU A 68 13.43 -4.77 4.44
C LEU A 68 13.71 -6.21 4.87
N GLU A 69 14.76 -6.83 4.32
CA GLU A 69 15.17 -8.19 4.70
C GLU A 69 15.54 -8.27 6.19
N LYS A 70 16.25 -7.27 6.71
CA LYS A 70 16.66 -7.22 8.13
C LYS A 70 15.51 -6.88 9.07
N ALA A 71 14.62 -5.96 8.68
CA ALA A 71 13.48 -5.56 9.48
C ALA A 71 12.47 -6.71 9.60
N ALA A 72 12.32 -7.52 8.54
CA ALA A 72 11.43 -8.67 8.48
C ALA A 72 9.98 -8.35 8.91
N ASP A 73 9.54 -7.12 8.64
CA ASP A 73 8.21 -6.62 8.97
C ASP A 73 7.38 -6.47 7.70
N VAL A 74 6.25 -7.17 7.64
CA VAL A 74 5.30 -7.14 6.52
C VAL A 74 4.67 -5.76 6.29
N ARG A 75 4.73 -4.88 7.30
CA ARG A 75 4.25 -3.50 7.20
C ARG A 75 5.18 -2.60 6.40
N LEU A 76 6.43 -3.02 6.19
CA LEU A 76 7.41 -2.26 5.43
C LEU A 76 7.47 -2.75 3.98
N THR A 77 7.52 -1.81 3.04
CA THR A 77 7.62 -2.11 1.61
C THR A 77 8.54 -1.13 0.89
N THR A 78 8.91 -1.47 -0.34
CA THR A 78 9.67 -0.58 -1.23
C THR A 78 8.75 0.42 -1.92
N GLU A 79 9.26 1.63 -2.15
CA GLU A 79 8.71 2.56 -3.14
C GLU A 79 9.50 2.57 -4.46
N ILE A 80 9.13 3.43 -5.42
CA ILE A 80 9.78 3.51 -6.74
C ILE A 80 11.31 3.64 -6.63
N GLY A 81 11.80 4.45 -5.69
CA GLY A 81 13.23 4.66 -5.47
C GLY A 81 13.87 3.58 -4.61
N ARG A 82 15.09 3.15 -4.95
CA ARG A 82 15.88 2.19 -4.13
C ARG A 82 16.28 2.72 -2.75
N PHE A 83 16.03 4.00 -2.48
CA PHE A 83 16.26 4.68 -1.21
C PHE A 83 14.93 5.11 -0.55
N ASN A 84 13.78 4.75 -1.10
CA ASN A 84 12.47 5.03 -0.54
C ASN A 84 11.90 3.78 0.13
N ILE A 85 11.49 3.94 1.38
CA ILE A 85 10.80 2.92 2.15
C ILE A 85 9.47 3.48 2.62
N GLU A 86 8.44 2.64 2.60
CA GLU A 86 7.11 2.99 3.11
C GLU A 86 6.75 2.05 4.25
N ALA A 87 6.16 2.63 5.29
CA ALA A 87 5.56 1.90 6.39
C ALA A 87 4.04 2.04 6.39
N ASN A 88 3.36 0.90 6.27
CA ASN A 88 1.91 0.76 6.36
C ASN A 88 1.52 0.46 7.81
N LEU A 89 1.05 1.47 8.54
CA LEU A 89 0.69 1.32 9.95
C LEU A 89 -0.59 0.51 10.12
N THR A 90 -0.65 -0.30 11.18
CA THR A 90 -1.84 -1.08 11.52
C THR A 90 -3.02 -0.15 11.77
N PRO A 91 -4.17 -0.34 11.09
CA PRO A 91 -5.35 0.47 11.33
C PRO A 91 -5.83 0.37 12.78
N LEU A 92 -6.27 1.49 13.33
CA LEU A 92 -6.84 1.59 14.67
C LEU A 92 -8.30 2.05 14.58
N ASP A 93 -9.10 1.75 15.60
CA ASP A 93 -10.41 2.38 15.74
C ASP A 93 -10.23 3.89 15.90
N PHE A 94 -11.01 4.66 15.14
CA PHE A 94 -10.92 6.12 15.13
C PHE A 94 -11.65 6.72 16.33
N SER A 95 -11.06 6.53 17.50
CA SER A 95 -11.60 7.00 18.78
C SER A 95 -10.48 7.34 19.78
N GLY A 96 -10.83 8.07 20.84
CA GLY A 96 -9.92 8.34 21.96
C GLY A 96 -8.59 8.96 21.53
N ASN A 97 -7.49 8.29 21.88
CA ASN A 97 -6.12 8.74 21.64
C ASN A 97 -5.44 8.07 20.43
N CYS A 98 -6.22 7.51 19.49
CA CYS A 98 -5.73 6.71 18.36
C CYS A 98 -4.55 7.34 17.61
N LEU A 99 -4.56 8.64 17.34
CA LEU A 99 -3.48 9.34 16.62
C LEU A 99 -2.12 9.30 17.34
N SER A 100 -2.13 9.27 18.67
CA SER A 100 -0.92 9.17 19.49
C SER A 100 -0.54 7.73 19.84
N ALA A 101 -1.42 6.76 19.52
CA ALA A 101 -1.27 5.36 19.91
C ALA A 101 -0.51 4.52 18.87
N TRP A 102 -0.31 5.01 17.64
CA TRP A 102 0.45 4.28 16.63
C TRP A 102 1.90 4.03 17.06
N LYS A 103 2.30 2.76 16.95
CA LYS A 103 3.65 2.29 17.23
C LYS A 103 4.03 1.24 16.20
N MET A 104 5.27 1.29 15.73
CA MET A 104 5.92 0.13 15.15
C MET A 104 6.60 -0.61 16.30
N ASN A 105 6.01 -1.74 16.72
CA ASN A 105 6.68 -2.70 17.60
C ASN A 105 7.82 -3.38 16.85
#